data_AF-A0A7S0IY97-F1
#
_entry.id   AF-A0A7S0IY97-F1
#
_cell.length_a   1.000
_cell.length_b   1.000
_cell.length_c   1.000
_cell.angle_alpha   90.00
_cell.angle_beta   90.00
_cell.angle_gamma   90.00
#
_symmetry.space_group_name_H-M   'P 1'
#
loop_
_entity.id
_entity.type
_entity.pdbx_description
1 polymer ?
#
loop_
_entity_poly.entity_id
_entity_poly.type
_entity_poly.pdbx_seq_one_letter_code
_entity_poly.pdbx_strand_id
1 'polypeptide(L)'
;PNPPGAMFISCLPTLAYAPPSTLQQLNKGVRYAVANPAAPKFNETGYGFRGKYFEVDSPKIVSQYSQVVWPGGGLPAVPLPKSIVDAFDGRAMFVTGWEVDVRRDTAEGTVSVPCYESYNHHYVAYLRGKGADLEVR
;
A
#
# COMPACT_ATOMS: atom_id res chain seq x y z
N PRO A 1 -32.10 37.49 -9.07
CA PRO A 1 -32.54 36.39 -8.17
C PRO A 1 -32.31 35.03 -8.84
N ASN A 2 -31.36 34.25 -8.34
CA ASN A 2 -31.09 32.88 -8.82
C ASN A 2 -31.98 31.89 -8.04
N PRO A 3 -32.48 30.80 -8.67
CA PRO A 3 -33.35 29.85 -7.99
C PRO A 3 -32.56 28.98 -6.99
N PRO A 4 -33.18 28.60 -5.85
CA PRO A 4 -32.57 27.71 -4.87
C PRO A 4 -32.64 26.25 -5.38
N GLY A 5 -31.51 25.57 -5.49
CA GLY A 5 -31.50 24.11 -5.68
C GLY A 5 -30.43 23.51 -6.61
N ALA A 6 -29.61 24.30 -7.29
CA ALA A 6 -28.48 23.74 -8.05
C ALA A 6 -27.27 23.54 -7.12
N MET A 7 -27.11 22.34 -6.56
CA MET A 7 -25.81 21.91 -6.03
C MET A 7 -24.88 21.71 -7.21
N PHE A 8 -24.16 22.76 -7.59
CA PHE A 8 -23.01 22.64 -8.47
C PHE A 8 -21.92 21.89 -7.70
N ILE A 9 -21.75 20.61 -8.00
CA ILE A 9 -20.47 19.94 -7.73
C ILE A 9 -19.47 20.61 -8.68
N SER A 10 -18.83 21.67 -8.17
CA SER A 10 -17.59 22.21 -8.69
C SER A 10 -16.53 21.11 -8.53
N CYS A 11 -16.47 20.21 -9.51
CA CYS A 11 -15.28 19.42 -9.73
C CYS A 11 -14.24 20.41 -10.27
N LEU A 12 -13.48 21.04 -9.38
CA LEU A 12 -12.28 21.75 -9.77
C LEU A 12 -11.40 20.74 -10.53
N PRO A 13 -11.17 20.91 -11.85
CA PRO A 13 -10.32 20.02 -12.61
C PRO A 13 -8.89 20.51 -12.39
N THR A 14 -8.42 20.38 -11.17
CA THR A 14 -7.00 20.40 -10.88
C THR A 14 -6.75 19.24 -9.95
N LEU A 15 -6.64 18.04 -10.53
CA LEU A 15 -5.59 17.13 -10.10
C LEU A 15 -4.28 17.90 -10.31
N ALA A 16 -3.97 18.82 -9.40
CA ALA A 16 -2.76 19.60 -9.45
C ALA A 16 -1.64 18.57 -9.44
N TYR A 17 -0.77 18.67 -10.44
CA TYR A 17 0.42 17.86 -10.52
C TYR A 17 1.17 18.00 -9.19
N ALA A 18 1.07 16.97 -8.36
CA ALA A 18 1.63 17.02 -7.04
C ALA A 18 3.16 16.91 -7.22
N PRO A 19 3.99 17.80 -6.64
CA PRO A 19 5.43 17.83 -6.90
C PRO A 19 6.10 16.55 -6.40
N PRO A 20 7.12 15.99 -7.06
CA PRO A 20 7.76 14.74 -6.64
C PRO A 20 8.04 14.70 -5.15
N SER A 21 7.73 13.57 -4.50
CA SER A 21 8.04 13.46 -3.08
C SER A 21 9.54 13.27 -2.87
N THR A 22 10.06 13.94 -1.86
CA THR A 22 11.42 13.76 -1.36
C THR A 22 11.48 12.81 -0.16
N LEU A 23 10.32 12.31 0.31
CA LEU A 23 10.28 11.32 1.38
C LEU A 23 10.84 9.99 0.89
N GLN A 24 11.55 9.31 1.79
CA GLN A 24 12.17 8.03 1.52
C GLN A 24 11.11 6.94 1.34
N GLN A 25 11.13 6.28 0.19
CA GLN A 25 10.45 5.00 -0.08
C GLN A 25 11.06 3.86 0.75
N LEU A 26 10.48 2.66 0.76
CA LEU A 26 11.10 1.49 1.41
C LEU A 26 12.51 1.23 0.89
N ASN A 27 12.70 1.29 -0.44
CA ASN A 27 14.01 1.07 -1.06
C ASN A 27 14.85 2.35 -1.08
N LYS A 28 15.89 2.38 -0.24
CA LYS A 28 16.84 3.51 -0.13
C LYS A 28 17.63 3.71 -1.41
N GLY A 29 17.70 4.97 -1.86
CA GLY A 29 18.45 5.35 -3.06
C GLY A 29 17.86 4.86 -4.39
N VAL A 30 16.71 4.20 -4.38
CA VAL A 30 16.04 3.72 -5.60
C VAL A 30 14.96 4.71 -6.02
N ARG A 31 15.02 5.16 -7.27
CA ARG A 31 13.97 5.99 -7.87
C ARG A 31 12.85 5.09 -8.41
N TYR A 32 11.63 5.31 -7.95
CA TYR A 32 10.47 4.58 -8.46
C TYR A 32 10.05 5.16 -9.81
N ALA A 33 9.70 4.27 -10.72
CA ALA A 33 9.26 4.58 -12.08
C ALA A 33 7.96 3.82 -12.38
N VAL A 34 7.08 4.44 -13.16
CA VAL A 34 5.93 3.75 -13.73
C VAL A 34 6.45 2.77 -14.78
N ALA A 35 6.12 1.49 -14.59
CA ALA A 35 6.32 0.47 -15.60
C ALA A 35 5.42 0.77 -16.80
N ASN A 36 5.97 0.75 -18.00
CA ASN A 36 5.27 1.04 -19.26
C ASN A 36 4.50 2.38 -19.22
N PRO A 37 5.20 3.52 -19.03
CA PRO A 37 4.52 4.80 -18.91
C PRO A 37 3.88 5.19 -20.25
N ALA A 38 2.67 5.74 -20.21
CA ALA A 38 1.99 6.19 -21.43
C ALA A 38 2.73 7.35 -22.15
N ALA A 39 3.66 8.02 -21.46
CA ALA A 39 4.60 8.98 -22.03
C ALA A 39 5.88 9.06 -21.16
N PRO A 40 7.07 9.31 -21.74
CA PRO A 40 8.34 9.39 -20.98
C PRO A 40 8.29 10.35 -19.79
N LYS A 41 7.57 11.47 -19.93
CA LYS A 41 7.38 12.50 -18.90
C LYS A 41 6.92 12.00 -17.53
N PHE A 42 6.24 10.87 -17.48
CA PHE A 42 5.81 10.29 -16.20
C PHE A 42 7.01 9.89 -15.33
N ASN A 43 8.13 9.48 -15.93
CA ASN A 43 9.33 9.09 -15.18
C ASN A 43 10.38 10.20 -15.06
N GLU A 44 10.16 11.38 -15.64
CA GLU A 44 11.13 12.49 -15.63
C GLU A 44 11.24 13.17 -14.26
N THR A 45 10.17 13.17 -13.48
CA THR A 45 10.08 13.88 -12.20
C THR A 45 10.13 12.95 -10.99
N GLY A 46 9.87 11.65 -11.18
CA GLY A 46 10.01 10.64 -10.14
C GLY A 46 8.76 10.55 -9.27
N TYR A 47 8.36 9.31 -8.98
CA TYR A 47 7.26 9.03 -8.06
C TYR A 47 7.84 8.71 -6.69
N GLY A 48 7.24 9.25 -5.65
CA GLY A 48 7.61 8.97 -4.28
C GLY A 48 6.40 9.05 -3.37
N PHE A 49 6.44 8.27 -2.29
CA PHE A 49 5.48 8.27 -1.20
C PHE A 49 5.31 9.67 -0.64
N ARG A 50 4.06 10.06 -0.37
CA ARG A 50 3.75 11.36 0.25
C ARG A 50 2.94 11.14 1.51
N GLY A 51 3.32 11.83 2.56
CA GLY A 51 2.48 11.97 3.74
C GLY A 51 2.79 10.96 4.84
N LYS A 52 1.75 10.27 5.31
CA LYS A 52 1.79 9.39 6.49
C LYS A 52 1.67 7.94 6.07
N TYR A 53 2.44 7.07 6.70
CA TYR A 53 2.36 5.63 6.54
C TYR A 53 2.26 4.96 7.91
N PHE A 54 1.92 3.68 7.90
CA PHE A 54 2.04 2.80 9.04
C PHE A 54 2.52 1.44 8.52
N GLU A 55 3.21 0.71 9.38
CA GLU A 55 3.74 -0.61 9.06
C GLU A 55 2.95 -1.67 9.82
N VAL A 56 2.86 -2.85 9.20
CA VAL A 56 2.27 -4.04 9.80
C VAL A 56 3.12 -5.24 9.41
N ASP A 57 3.35 -6.13 10.36
CA ASP A 57 4.07 -7.38 10.15
C ASP A 57 3.09 -8.51 9.90
N SER A 58 3.32 -9.27 8.83
CA SER A 58 2.58 -10.52 8.62
C SER A 58 2.97 -11.56 9.68
N PRO A 59 2.12 -12.57 9.91
CA PRO A 59 2.56 -13.79 10.58
C PRO A 59 3.75 -14.41 9.83
N LYS A 60 4.61 -15.13 10.54
CA LYS A 60 5.71 -15.85 9.91
C LYS A 60 5.18 -16.87 8.91
N ILE A 61 5.76 -16.87 7.72
CA ILE A 61 5.43 -17.80 6.64
C ILE A 61 6.62 -18.74 6.47
N VAL A 62 6.34 -20.03 6.36
CA VAL A 62 7.34 -21.04 5.97
C VAL A 62 6.87 -21.66 4.67
N SER A 63 7.72 -21.64 3.65
CA SER A 63 7.45 -22.20 2.33
C SER A 63 8.70 -22.85 1.77
N GLN A 64 8.52 -23.78 0.83
CA GLN A 64 9.63 -24.28 0.03
C GLN A 64 9.98 -23.29 -1.10
N TYR A 65 11.20 -23.38 -1.62
CA TYR A 65 11.56 -22.62 -2.82
C TYR A 65 10.61 -22.97 -3.97
N SER A 66 10.18 -21.96 -4.73
CA SER A 66 9.17 -22.07 -5.80
C SER A 66 7.75 -22.46 -5.34
N GLN A 67 7.46 -22.53 -4.04
CA GLN A 67 6.10 -22.73 -3.55
C GLN A 67 5.30 -21.43 -3.53
N VAL A 68 4.11 -21.45 -4.12
CA VAL A 68 3.12 -20.36 -3.99
C VAL A 68 2.47 -20.46 -2.61
N VAL A 69 2.47 -19.35 -1.88
CA VAL A 69 1.79 -19.26 -0.58
C VAL A 69 0.45 -18.55 -0.78
N TRP A 70 -0.59 -19.33 -0.98
CA TRP A 70 -1.97 -18.86 -1.14
C TRP A 70 -2.93 -19.72 -0.30
N PRO A 71 -2.94 -19.55 1.03
CA PRO A 71 -3.88 -20.29 1.87
C PRO A 71 -5.32 -19.92 1.51
N GLY A 72 -6.20 -20.92 1.46
CA GLY A 72 -7.64 -20.69 1.31
C GLY A 72 -8.14 -19.85 2.49
N GLY A 73 -8.63 -18.64 2.22
CA GLY A 73 -9.04 -17.68 3.24
C GLY A 73 -7.99 -16.61 3.61
N GLY A 74 -6.79 -16.66 3.02
CA GLY A 74 -5.72 -15.70 3.30
C GLY A 74 -4.90 -16.04 4.55
N LEU A 75 -3.90 -15.21 4.84
CA LEU A 75 -3.12 -15.32 6.07
C LEU A 75 -3.94 -14.86 7.28
N PRO A 76 -3.58 -15.28 8.51
CA PRO A 76 -4.21 -14.75 9.72
C PRO A 76 -4.24 -13.21 9.73
N ALA A 77 -5.37 -12.66 10.17
CA ALA A 77 -5.57 -11.22 10.20
C ALA A 77 -4.54 -10.53 11.12
N VAL A 78 -3.97 -9.42 10.64
CA VAL A 78 -3.03 -8.59 11.40
C VAL A 78 -3.77 -7.35 11.92
N PRO A 79 -3.77 -7.08 13.24
CA PRO A 79 -4.40 -5.89 13.78
C PRO A 79 -3.65 -4.64 13.31
N LEU A 80 -4.39 -3.61 12.90
CA LEU A 80 -3.80 -2.30 12.63
C LEU A 80 -3.30 -1.66 13.92
N PRO A 81 -2.24 -0.82 13.86
CA PRO A 81 -1.80 -0.06 15.03
C PRO A 81 -2.96 0.74 15.63
N LYS A 82 -3.07 0.72 16.97
CA LYS A 82 -4.17 1.40 17.68
C LYS A 82 -4.30 2.88 17.32
N SER A 83 -3.17 3.55 17.10
CA SER A 83 -3.14 4.96 16.66
C SER A 83 -3.85 5.18 15.31
N ILE A 84 -3.77 4.22 14.39
CA ILE A 84 -4.46 4.27 13.11
C ILE A 84 -5.95 3.97 13.29
N VAL A 85 -6.29 2.97 14.10
CA VAL A 85 -7.70 2.65 14.41
C VAL A 85 -8.40 3.86 15.03
N ASP A 86 -7.81 4.49 16.05
CA ASP A 86 -8.39 5.66 16.70
C ASP A 86 -8.46 6.88 15.75
N ALA A 87 -7.47 7.02 14.86
CA ALA A 87 -7.46 8.09 13.86
C ALA A 87 -8.52 7.91 12.75
N PHE A 88 -9.13 6.73 12.62
CA PHE A 88 -10.10 6.47 11.56
C PHE A 88 -11.39 5.80 12.04
N ASP A 89 -11.62 5.62 13.35
CA ASP A 89 -12.91 5.13 13.85
C ASP A 89 -14.04 6.10 13.46
N GLY A 90 -15.05 5.57 12.78
CA GLY A 90 -16.15 6.35 12.20
C GLY A 90 -15.74 7.29 11.06
N ARG A 91 -14.52 7.19 10.51
CA ARG A 91 -14.02 8.04 9.43
C ARG A 91 -13.50 7.22 8.24
N ALA A 92 -13.54 7.82 7.06
CA ALA A 92 -12.96 7.20 5.87
C ALA A 92 -11.43 7.30 5.89
N MET A 93 -10.76 6.19 5.56
CA MET A 93 -9.32 6.14 5.30
C MET A 93 -9.10 5.83 3.82
N PHE A 94 -8.32 6.68 3.14
CA PHE A 94 -7.85 6.41 1.78
C PHE A 94 -6.41 5.90 1.83
N VAL A 95 -6.20 4.67 1.36
CA VAL A 95 -4.87 4.10 1.16
C VAL A 95 -4.51 4.27 -0.31
N THR A 96 -3.48 5.07 -0.59
CA THR A 96 -3.06 5.42 -1.97
C THR A 96 -1.96 4.53 -2.52
N GLY A 97 -1.38 3.68 -1.69
CA GLY A 97 -0.33 2.74 -2.06
C GLY A 97 0.11 1.92 -0.86
N TRP A 98 0.88 0.88 -1.14
CA TRP A 98 1.52 0.02 -0.15
C TRP A 98 2.79 -0.56 -0.74
N GLU A 99 3.74 -0.89 0.11
CA GLU A 99 5.02 -1.49 -0.24
C GLU A 99 5.21 -2.74 0.63
N VAL A 100 5.95 -3.74 0.14
CA VAL A 100 6.18 -5.01 0.84
C VAL A 100 7.68 -5.26 0.93
N ASP A 101 8.15 -5.54 2.14
CA ASP A 101 9.47 -6.12 2.38
C ASP A 101 9.30 -7.58 2.80
N VAL A 102 9.85 -8.51 2.01
CA VAL A 102 9.95 -9.91 2.42
C VAL A 102 11.21 -10.03 3.25
N ARG A 103 11.08 -10.39 4.52
CA ARG A 103 12.21 -10.52 5.43
C ARG A 103 12.34 -11.93 5.97
N ARG A 104 13.57 -12.32 6.31
CA ARG A 104 13.90 -13.56 7.02
C ARG A 104 14.61 -13.24 8.32
N ASP A 105 14.38 -14.06 9.33
CA ASP A 105 15.15 -14.00 10.58
C ASP A 105 16.48 -14.75 10.41
N THR A 106 17.57 -14.11 10.80
CA THR A 106 18.90 -14.71 10.93
C THR A 106 19.37 -14.64 12.39
N ALA A 107 20.52 -15.23 12.70
CA ALA A 107 21.10 -15.15 14.04
C ALA A 107 21.47 -13.70 14.43
N GLU A 108 21.72 -12.85 13.43
CA GLU A 108 22.10 -11.45 13.55
C GLU A 108 20.90 -10.49 13.52
N GLY A 109 19.70 -10.99 13.22
CA GLY A 109 18.46 -10.24 13.17
C GLY A 109 17.66 -10.46 11.89
N THR A 110 16.61 -9.68 11.72
CA THR A 110 15.74 -9.76 10.54
C THR A 110 16.36 -9.00 9.36
N VAL A 111 16.48 -9.66 8.20
CA VAL A 111 17.07 -9.08 6.97
C VAL A 111 16.12 -9.22 5.78
N SER A 112 16.13 -8.25 4.87
CA SER A 112 15.37 -8.31 3.61
C SER A 112 15.90 -9.45 2.72
N VAL A 113 14.97 -10.15 2.09
CA VAL A 113 15.22 -11.26 1.18
C VAL A 113 15.41 -10.71 -0.23
N PRO A 114 16.51 -11.03 -0.93
CA PRO A 114 16.68 -10.64 -2.33
C PRO A 114 15.54 -11.17 -3.21
N CYS A 115 15.07 -10.38 -4.17
CA CYS A 115 13.91 -10.74 -5.01
C CYS A 115 14.08 -12.07 -5.75
N TYR A 116 15.31 -12.49 -6.07
CA TYR A 116 15.55 -13.77 -6.76
C TYR A 116 15.40 -15.00 -5.85
N GLU A 117 15.34 -14.82 -4.53
CA GLU A 117 15.14 -15.91 -3.57
C GLU A 117 13.64 -16.18 -3.27
N SER A 118 12.74 -15.25 -3.62
CA SER A 118 11.29 -15.39 -3.42
C SER A 118 10.56 -15.49 -4.75
N TYR A 119 9.83 -16.58 -4.98
CA TYR A 119 9.05 -16.79 -6.20
C TYR A 119 7.74 -15.98 -6.22
N ASN A 120 7.20 -15.64 -5.05
CA ASN A 120 5.95 -14.88 -4.96
C ASN A 120 6.20 -13.43 -5.39
N HIS A 121 5.68 -13.08 -6.57
CA HIS A 121 5.76 -11.73 -7.13
C HIS A 121 4.43 -10.96 -7.03
N HIS A 122 3.36 -11.65 -6.64
CA HIS A 122 2.07 -11.05 -6.32
C HIS A 122 1.88 -11.02 -4.82
N TYR A 123 1.56 -9.84 -4.29
CA TYR A 123 1.16 -9.65 -2.91
C TYR A 123 -0.26 -9.10 -2.92
N VAL A 124 -1.10 -9.61 -2.02
CA VAL A 124 -2.49 -9.18 -1.88
C VAL A 124 -2.73 -8.84 -0.43
N ALA A 125 -3.34 -7.69 -0.19
CA ALA A 125 -3.75 -7.24 1.12
C ALA A 125 -5.25 -6.94 1.12
N TYR A 126 -5.93 -7.37 2.17
CA TYR A 126 -7.31 -6.99 2.44
C TYR A 126 -7.33 -6.10 3.68
N LEU A 127 -8.00 -4.96 3.57
CA LEU A 127 -8.22 -4.06 4.69
C LEU A 127 -9.69 -4.15 5.11
N ARG A 128 -9.93 -4.51 6.37
CA ARG A 128 -11.28 -4.66 6.92
C ARG A 128 -11.67 -3.45 7.77
N GLY A 129 -12.71 -2.74 7.34
CA GLY A 129 -13.32 -1.66 8.11
C GLY A 129 -14.31 -2.16 9.17
N LYS A 130 -14.73 -1.27 10.06
CA LYS A 130 -15.79 -1.54 11.06
C LYS A 130 -17.09 -1.90 10.35
N GLY A 131 -17.64 -3.08 10.64
CA GLY A 131 -18.87 -3.58 10.01
C GLY A 131 -18.70 -4.18 8.62
N ALA A 132 -17.48 -4.23 8.07
CA ALA A 132 -17.21 -4.99 6.86
C ALA A 132 -17.14 -6.48 7.18
N ASP A 133 -17.69 -7.32 6.29
CA ASP A 133 -17.50 -8.76 6.31
C ASP A 133 -16.79 -9.18 5.02
N LEU A 134 -15.70 -9.93 5.16
CA LEU A 134 -14.92 -10.45 4.03
C LEU A 134 -15.24 -11.93 3.77
N GLU A 135 -16.08 -12.54 4.60
CA GLU A 135 -16.65 -13.85 4.31
C GLU A 135 -17.73 -13.69 3.23
N VAL A 136 -17.40 -14.07 2.00
CA VAL A 136 -18.44 -14.37 1.01
C VAL A 136 -19.11 -15.66 1.48
N ARG A 137 -20.31 -15.53 2.04
CA ARG A 137 -21.19 -16.68 2.32
C ARG A 137 -21.68 -17.31 1.03
#